data_AF-A0A6B2VFP4-F1
#
_entry.id   AF-A0A6B2VFP4-F1
#
_cell.length_a   1.000
_cell.length_b   1.000
_cell.length_c   1.000
_cell.angle_alpha   90.00
_cell.angle_beta   90.00
_cell.angle_gamma   90.00
#
_symmetry.space_group_name_H-M   'P 1'
#
loop_
_entity.id
_entity.type
_entity.pdbx_description
1 polymer ?
#
loop_
_entity_poly.entity_id
_entity_poly.type
_entity_poly.pdbx_seq_one_letter_code
_entity_poly.pdbx_strand_id
1 'polypeptide(L)'
;MTADISPVPNRRTETRHATSGNACNHFLKYGMTCDNFDRLLARAAGRCELCKTPEEQTQRGALVIDHFQGEGLFFVRGLICDRCNSVMARHDRSAEWGPASLPWADKARAYHLAAFEQPTPLDFAQADQYIASRRPYNVKDRPHIPITPRKTLVVRLDRSMTEAADKLRRHLTDRQRERLIELLSKPM
;
A
#
# COMPACT_ATOMS: atom_id res chain seq x y z
N MET A 1 0.36 -41.30 -5.77
CA MET A 1 -0.22 -40.04 -5.26
C MET A 1 0.24 -38.93 -6.20
N THR A 2 -0.55 -38.63 -7.24
CA THR A 2 -0.26 -37.55 -8.18
C THR A 2 -0.54 -36.23 -7.49
N ALA A 3 0.48 -35.40 -7.31
CA ALA A 3 0.30 -34.04 -6.81
C ALA A 3 -0.62 -33.30 -7.77
N ASP A 4 -1.80 -32.92 -7.29
CA ASP A 4 -2.76 -32.13 -8.02
C ASP A 4 -2.18 -30.71 -8.13
N ILE A 5 -1.55 -30.42 -9.26
CA ILE A 5 -0.96 -29.10 -9.52
C ILE A 5 -2.14 -28.17 -9.74
N SER A 6 -2.51 -27.44 -8.69
CA SER A 6 -3.53 -26.40 -8.77
C SER A 6 -3.22 -25.47 -9.95
N PRO A 7 -4.19 -25.20 -10.83
CA PRO A 7 -3.93 -24.43 -12.04
C PRO A 7 -3.40 -23.05 -11.70
N VAL A 8 -2.30 -22.65 -12.34
CA VAL A 8 -1.72 -21.32 -12.16
C VAL A 8 -2.74 -20.27 -12.65
N PRO A 9 -3.14 -19.31 -11.79
CA PRO A 9 -4.17 -18.35 -12.14
C PRO A 9 -3.76 -17.48 -13.34
N ASN A 10 -4.67 -17.33 -14.30
CA ASN A 10 -4.41 -16.65 -15.55
C ASN A 10 -4.50 -15.12 -15.36
N ARG A 11 -3.40 -14.41 -15.64
CA ARG A 11 -3.36 -12.93 -15.62
C ARG A 11 -4.51 -12.23 -16.35
N ARG A 12 -5.08 -12.85 -17.39
CA ARG A 12 -6.18 -12.29 -18.18
C ARG A 12 -7.55 -12.38 -17.49
N THR A 13 -7.72 -13.26 -16.50
CA THR A 13 -9.00 -13.45 -15.78
C THR A 13 -9.07 -12.63 -14.50
N GLU A 14 -7.94 -12.13 -14.03
CA GLU A 14 -7.81 -11.44 -12.74
C GLU A 14 -8.03 -9.94 -12.87
N THR A 15 -9.18 -9.50 -13.39
CA THR A 15 -9.45 -8.10 -13.77
C THR A 15 -10.64 -7.46 -13.03
N ARG A 16 -11.37 -8.22 -12.20
CA ARG A 16 -12.67 -7.83 -11.59
C ARG A 16 -12.62 -6.54 -10.75
N HIS A 17 -11.48 -6.25 -10.13
CA HIS A 17 -11.29 -5.08 -9.25
C HIS A 17 -10.49 -3.95 -9.91
N ALA A 18 -10.25 -4.01 -11.22
CA ALA A 18 -9.55 -2.97 -11.97
C ALA A 18 -10.51 -2.17 -12.83
N THR A 19 -10.25 -0.87 -12.99
CA THR A 19 -11.17 0.07 -13.66
C THR A 19 -11.19 -0.03 -15.20
N SER A 20 -10.40 -0.90 -15.85
CA SER A 20 -10.22 -0.85 -17.32
C SER A 20 -9.48 -2.04 -17.96
N GLY A 21 -9.99 -3.27 -17.86
CA GLY A 21 -9.42 -4.44 -18.57
C GLY A 21 -7.98 -4.83 -18.17
N ASN A 22 -7.41 -4.12 -17.21
CA ASN A 22 -6.11 -4.39 -16.61
C ASN A 22 -6.24 -5.50 -15.56
N ALA A 23 -5.16 -6.23 -15.32
CA ALA A 23 -5.07 -7.12 -14.18
C ALA A 23 -5.15 -6.32 -12.87
N CYS A 24 -5.77 -6.90 -11.85
CA CYS A 24 -5.96 -6.30 -10.56
C CYS A 24 -4.62 -6.09 -9.86
N ASN A 25 -4.50 -4.98 -9.12
CA ASN A 25 -3.29 -4.70 -8.35
C ASN A 25 -3.01 -5.78 -7.31
N HIS A 26 -4.04 -6.39 -6.72
CA HIS A 26 -3.85 -7.47 -5.74
C HIS A 26 -3.19 -8.71 -6.36
N PHE A 27 -3.50 -8.98 -7.63
CA PHE A 27 -2.87 -10.06 -8.39
C PHE A 27 -1.44 -9.71 -8.77
N LEU A 28 -1.23 -8.52 -9.36
CA LEU A 28 0.08 -8.10 -9.86
C LEU A 28 1.12 -7.91 -8.74
N LYS A 29 0.70 -7.45 -7.57
CA LYS A 29 1.61 -7.13 -6.45
C LYS A 29 1.73 -8.23 -5.42
N TYR A 30 0.65 -8.97 -5.16
CA TYR A 30 0.58 -9.92 -4.06
C TYR A 30 0.30 -11.35 -4.54
N GLY A 31 0.21 -11.59 -5.85
CA GLY A 31 -0.10 -12.92 -6.39
C GLY A 31 -1.51 -13.43 -6.05
N MET A 32 -2.38 -12.56 -5.54
CA MET A 32 -3.70 -12.93 -5.02
C MET A 32 -4.75 -12.90 -6.13
N THR A 33 -5.49 -14.00 -6.31
CA THR A 33 -6.65 -14.07 -7.22
C THR A 33 -7.78 -13.16 -6.74
N CYS A 34 -8.70 -12.80 -7.64
CA CYS A 34 -9.89 -12.01 -7.32
C CYS A 34 -10.76 -12.73 -6.29
N ASP A 35 -10.87 -14.06 -6.36
CA ASP A 35 -11.67 -14.84 -5.41
C ASP A 35 -11.07 -14.81 -4.01
N ASN A 36 -9.74 -14.94 -3.90
CA ASN A 36 -9.05 -14.79 -2.62
C ASN A 36 -9.16 -13.35 -2.09
N PHE A 37 -9.10 -12.36 -2.96
CA PHE A 37 -9.29 -10.97 -2.58
C PHE A 37 -10.72 -10.69 -2.09
N ASP A 38 -11.75 -11.26 -2.73
CA ASP A 38 -13.14 -11.16 -2.27
C ASP A 38 -13.33 -11.80 -0.89
N ARG A 39 -12.74 -12.98 -0.68
CA ARG A 39 -12.74 -13.63 0.63
C ARG A 39 -12.05 -12.78 1.69
N LEU A 40 -10.97 -12.11 1.31
CA LEU A 40 -10.25 -11.20 2.19
C LEU A 40 -11.10 -9.96 2.52
N LEU A 41 -11.77 -9.36 1.53
CA LEU A 41 -12.71 -8.24 1.73
C LEU A 41 -13.87 -8.64 2.65
N ALA A 42 -14.48 -9.81 2.40
CA ALA A 42 -15.57 -10.33 3.22
C ALA A 42 -15.14 -10.59 4.66
N ARG A 43 -13.93 -11.15 4.86
CA ARG A 43 -13.34 -11.36 6.18
C ARG A 43 -13.11 -10.04 6.93
N ALA A 44 -12.64 -9.00 6.25
CA ALA A 44 -12.41 -7.70 6.85
C ALA A 44 -13.72 -6.94 7.16
N ALA A 45 -14.80 -7.24 6.45
CA ALA A 45 -16.13 -6.65 6.63
C ALA A 45 -16.10 -5.11 6.64
N GLY A 46 -15.32 -4.52 5.70
CA GLY A 46 -15.15 -3.07 5.57
C GLY A 46 -14.43 -2.40 6.73
N ARG A 47 -13.70 -3.16 7.56
CA ARG A 47 -13.02 -2.65 8.77
C ARG A 47 -11.58 -3.13 8.83
N CYS A 48 -10.72 -2.30 9.42
CA CYS A 48 -9.34 -2.70 9.72
C CYS A 48 -9.34 -3.93 10.63
N GLU A 49 -8.69 -5.02 10.23
CA GLU A 49 -8.69 -6.27 10.99
C GLU A 49 -7.98 -6.13 12.35
N LEU A 50 -7.10 -5.14 12.50
CA LEU A 50 -6.30 -4.93 13.71
C LEU A 50 -6.97 -3.96 14.71
N CYS A 51 -7.48 -2.81 14.26
CA CYS A 51 -8.09 -1.80 15.15
C CYS A 51 -9.62 -1.67 15.02
N LYS A 52 -10.25 -2.39 14.09
CA LYS A 52 -11.70 -2.43 13.81
C LYS A 52 -12.33 -1.12 13.33
N THR A 53 -11.51 -0.09 13.07
CA THR A 53 -11.96 1.16 12.45
C THR A 53 -12.54 0.88 11.05
N PRO A 54 -13.75 1.38 10.73
CA PRO A 54 -14.32 1.32 9.39
C PRO A 54 -13.42 1.98 8.34
N GLU A 55 -13.40 1.44 7.13
CA GLU A 55 -12.55 1.93 6.05
C GLU A 55 -12.77 3.41 5.73
N GLU A 56 -14.04 3.85 5.76
CA GLU A 56 -14.45 5.23 5.50
C GLU A 56 -14.00 6.22 6.58
N GLN A 57 -13.66 5.71 7.78
CA GLN A 57 -13.16 6.51 8.90
C GLN A 57 -11.63 6.47 9.00
N THR A 58 -10.95 5.70 8.14
CA THR A 58 -9.48 5.73 8.08
C THR A 58 -8.99 7.01 7.43
N GLN A 59 -7.76 7.43 7.72
CA GLN A 59 -7.17 8.65 7.13
C GLN A 59 -7.16 8.61 5.59
N ARG A 60 -7.02 7.43 5.00
CA ARG A 60 -7.03 7.24 3.55
C ARG A 60 -8.45 7.04 2.97
N GLY A 61 -9.45 6.77 3.80
CA GLY A 61 -10.76 6.30 3.36
C GLY A 61 -10.72 4.93 2.67
N ALA A 62 -9.69 4.12 2.93
CA ALA A 62 -9.49 2.81 2.32
C ALA A 62 -8.56 1.92 3.16
N LEU A 63 -8.77 0.60 3.10
CA LEU A 63 -7.86 -0.39 3.69
C LEU A 63 -6.72 -0.74 2.74
N VAL A 64 -5.62 -1.25 3.30
CA VAL A 64 -4.45 -1.73 2.56
C VAL A 64 -4.26 -3.23 2.79
N ILE A 65 -3.81 -3.93 1.75
CA ILE A 65 -3.39 -5.34 1.84
C ILE A 65 -2.04 -5.38 2.55
N ASP A 66 -2.07 -5.94 3.75
CA ASP A 66 -0.90 -6.11 4.58
C ASP A 66 -0.38 -7.55 4.49
N HIS A 67 0.95 -7.67 4.46
CA HIS A 67 1.64 -8.90 4.14
C HIS A 67 2.99 -8.94 4.85
N PHE A 68 3.47 -10.15 5.12
CA PHE A 68 4.85 -10.37 5.51
C PHE A 68 5.71 -10.65 4.27
N GLN A 69 6.93 -10.12 4.25
CA GLN A 69 7.91 -10.42 3.22
C GLN A 69 9.33 -10.45 3.80
N GLY A 70 10.01 -11.58 3.65
CA GLY A 70 11.34 -11.79 4.22
C GLY A 70 11.95 -13.16 3.88
N GLU A 71 13.24 -13.23 3.57
CA GLU A 71 13.95 -14.50 3.32
C GLU A 71 13.29 -15.43 2.28
N GLY A 72 12.66 -14.86 1.25
CA GLY A 72 11.93 -15.63 0.24
C GLY A 72 10.54 -16.10 0.68
N LEU A 73 10.16 -15.85 1.93
CA LEU A 73 8.83 -16.06 2.46
C LEU A 73 7.95 -14.84 2.17
N PHE A 74 6.73 -15.10 1.69
CA PHE A 74 5.71 -14.09 1.43
C PHE A 74 4.35 -14.66 1.79
N PHE A 75 3.56 -13.92 2.56
CA PHE A 75 2.15 -14.24 2.78
C PHE A 75 1.33 -13.02 3.13
N VAL A 76 0.07 -12.99 2.70
CA VAL A 76 -0.90 -11.95 3.05
C VAL A 76 -1.52 -12.21 4.42
N ARG A 77 -1.48 -11.20 5.29
CA ARG A 77 -2.02 -11.27 6.64
C ARG A 77 -3.48 -10.84 6.70
N GLY A 78 -3.83 -9.76 6.01
CA GLY A 78 -5.19 -9.20 6.11
C GLY A 78 -5.34 -7.82 5.48
N LEU A 79 -6.50 -7.19 5.73
CA LEU A 79 -6.76 -5.79 5.39
C LEU A 79 -6.73 -4.90 6.64
N ILE A 80 -5.90 -3.86 6.60
CA ILE A 80 -5.73 -2.93 7.73
C ILE A 80 -5.69 -1.47 7.26
N CYS A 81 -5.84 -0.53 8.19
CA CYS A 81 -5.62 0.89 7.90
C CYS A 81 -4.12 1.23 7.82
N ASP A 82 -3.80 2.39 7.26
CA ASP A 82 -2.44 2.93 7.11
C ASP A 82 -1.69 3.08 8.45
N ARG A 83 -2.40 3.49 9.50
CA ARG A 83 -1.85 3.56 10.86
C ARG A 83 -1.44 2.17 11.37
N CYS A 84 -2.31 1.17 11.24
CA CYS A 84 -2.01 -0.19 11.68
C CYS A 84 -0.95 -0.86 10.79
N ASN A 85 -0.90 -0.52 9.50
CA ASN A 85 0.18 -0.96 8.62
C ASN A 85 1.55 -0.47 9.10
N SER A 86 1.62 0.74 9.67
CA SER A 86 2.85 1.24 10.30
C SER A 86 3.21 0.49 11.58
N VAL A 87 2.21 0.00 12.33
CA VAL A 87 2.42 -0.89 13.48
C VAL A 87 2.99 -2.23 13.03
N MET A 88 2.44 -2.83 11.95
CA MET A 88 2.96 -4.08 11.41
C MET A 88 4.36 -3.93 10.82
N ALA A 89 4.67 -2.80 10.19
CA ALA A 89 6.02 -2.50 9.74
C ALA A 89 7.04 -2.41 10.89
N ARG A 90 6.60 -2.07 12.12
CA ARG A 90 7.42 -2.18 13.34
C ARG A 90 7.54 -3.63 13.80
N HIS A 91 6.43 -4.37 13.80
CA HIS A 91 6.42 -5.79 14.16
C HIS A 91 7.36 -6.64 13.28
N ASP A 92 7.43 -6.32 11.99
CA ASP A 92 8.30 -7.02 11.02
C ASP A 92 9.79 -6.60 11.10
N ARG A 93 10.16 -5.88 12.15
CA ARG A 93 11.53 -5.44 12.44
C ARG A 93 11.87 -5.82 13.88
N SER A 94 13.16 -5.91 14.18
CA SER A 94 13.68 -6.12 15.55
C SER A 94 13.60 -4.88 16.45
N ALA A 95 12.72 -3.91 16.13
CA ALA A 95 12.62 -2.69 16.91
C ALA A 95 11.91 -2.96 18.23
N GLU A 96 12.52 -2.56 19.34
CA GLU A 96 11.91 -2.70 20.67
C GLU A 96 10.60 -1.89 20.77
N TRP A 97 9.61 -2.50 21.40
CA TRP A 97 8.36 -1.85 21.72
C TRP A 97 8.53 -1.01 23.00
N GLY A 98 8.40 0.30 22.89
CA GLY A 98 8.33 1.17 24.06
C GLY A 98 7.02 0.96 24.84
N PRO A 99 6.95 1.38 26.12
CA PRO A 99 5.78 1.13 27.00
C PRO A 99 4.44 1.56 26.40
N ALA A 100 4.37 2.73 25.76
CA ALA A 100 3.16 3.23 25.12
C ALA A 100 2.72 2.41 23.89
N SER A 101 3.64 1.64 23.30
CA SER A 101 3.39 0.80 22.13
C SER A 101 3.26 -0.68 22.45
N LEU A 102 3.56 -1.10 23.69
CA LEU A 102 3.50 -2.49 24.11
C LEU A 102 2.13 -3.15 23.87
N PRO A 103 0.97 -2.50 24.12
CA PRO A 103 -0.33 -3.09 23.81
C PRO A 103 -0.55 -3.42 22.32
N TRP A 104 0.23 -2.80 21.43
CA TRP A 104 0.21 -3.11 20.00
C TRP A 104 1.07 -4.31 19.65
N ALA A 105 2.06 -4.68 20.46
CA ALA A 105 2.89 -5.85 20.23
C ALA A 105 2.05 -7.13 20.24
N ASP A 106 1.22 -7.31 21.27
CA ASP A 106 0.34 -8.47 21.40
C ASP A 106 -0.71 -8.51 20.29
N LYS A 107 -1.31 -7.36 19.95
CA LYS A 107 -2.28 -7.26 18.85
C LYS A 107 -1.64 -7.58 17.50
N ALA A 108 -0.43 -7.05 17.25
CA ALA A 108 0.31 -7.32 16.03
C ALA A 108 0.68 -8.80 15.92
N ARG A 109 1.12 -9.42 17.02
CA ARG A 109 1.42 -10.86 17.08
C ARG A 109 0.17 -11.71 16.83
N ALA A 110 -0.94 -11.41 17.50
CA ALA A 110 -2.19 -12.12 17.31
C ALA A 110 -2.69 -12.00 15.86
N TYR A 111 -2.60 -10.81 15.27
CA TYR A 111 -2.96 -10.57 13.87
C TYR A 111 -2.01 -11.29 12.89
N HIS A 112 -0.70 -11.31 13.16
CA HIS A 112 0.28 -12.06 12.37
C HIS A 112 -0.04 -13.56 12.34
N LEU A 113 -0.33 -14.15 13.51
CA LEU A 113 -0.69 -15.57 13.63
C LEU A 113 -2.05 -15.89 12.99
N ALA A 114 -2.94 -14.91 12.89
CA ALA A 114 -4.24 -15.03 12.25
C ALA A 114 -4.20 -14.77 10.72
N ALA A 115 -3.02 -14.81 10.09
CA ALA A 115 -2.83 -14.46 8.68
C ALA A 115 -3.85 -15.15 7.75
N PHE A 116 -4.37 -14.39 6.78
CA PHE A 116 -5.39 -14.83 5.83
C PHE A 116 -4.98 -16.08 5.05
N GLU A 117 -3.73 -16.15 4.58
CA GLU A 117 -3.24 -17.29 3.78
C GLU A 117 -2.86 -18.51 4.61
N GLN A 118 -3.01 -18.45 5.94
CA GLN A 118 -2.75 -19.55 6.88
C GLN A 118 -1.41 -20.26 6.63
N PRO A 119 -0.27 -19.56 6.75
CA PRO A 119 1.05 -20.17 6.62
C PRO A 119 1.23 -21.36 7.57
N THR A 120 2.13 -22.26 7.21
CA THR A 120 2.44 -23.41 8.07
C THR A 120 3.15 -22.95 9.35
N PRO A 121 3.16 -23.78 10.41
CA PRO A 121 3.96 -23.49 11.60
C PRO A 121 5.46 -23.29 11.29
N LEU A 122 5.98 -23.96 10.27
CA LEU A 122 7.36 -23.79 9.81
C LEU A 122 7.57 -22.41 9.19
N ASP A 123 6.63 -21.96 8.35
CA ASP A 123 6.67 -20.61 7.76
C ASP A 123 6.66 -19.54 8.85
N PHE A 124 5.81 -19.68 9.88
CA PHE A 124 5.81 -18.75 11.01
C PHE A 124 7.13 -18.76 11.79
N ALA A 125 7.71 -19.93 12.03
CA ALA A 125 9.00 -20.03 12.71
C ALA A 125 10.12 -19.36 11.88
N GLN A 126 10.11 -19.54 10.56
CA GLN A 126 11.06 -18.88 9.67
C GLN A 126 10.84 -17.35 9.65
N ALA A 127 9.59 -16.90 9.62
CA ALA A 127 9.25 -15.48 9.73
C ALA A 127 9.77 -14.87 11.03
N ASP A 128 9.54 -15.54 12.17
CA ASP A 128 10.03 -15.12 13.49
C ASP A 128 11.57 -15.05 13.55
N GLN A 129 12.26 -16.07 13.00
CA GLN A 129 13.71 -16.08 12.90
C GLN A 129 14.23 -14.90 12.07
N TYR A 130 13.59 -14.62 10.94
CA TYR A 130 13.97 -13.51 10.08
C TYR A 130 13.69 -12.14 10.73
N ILE A 131 12.56 -11.98 11.42
CA ILE A 131 12.25 -10.75 12.18
C ILE A 131 13.31 -10.51 13.25
N ALA A 132 13.70 -11.56 13.98
CA ALA A 132 14.73 -11.50 15.01
C ALA A 132 16.14 -11.23 14.43
N SER A 133 16.45 -11.74 13.24
CA SER A 133 17.74 -11.55 12.58
C SER A 133 17.91 -10.17 11.92
N ARG A 134 16.80 -9.46 11.65
CA ARG A 134 16.84 -8.12 11.07
C ARG A 134 17.63 -7.18 11.97
N ARG A 135 18.58 -6.44 11.39
CA ARG A 135 19.23 -5.34 12.10
C ARG A 135 18.22 -4.24 12.42
N PRO A 136 18.32 -3.58 13.59
CA PRO A 136 17.52 -2.40 13.88
C PRO A 136 17.73 -1.38 12.78
N TYR A 137 16.65 -0.88 12.19
CA TYR A 137 16.74 0.15 11.17
C TYR A 137 17.27 1.44 11.80
N ASN A 138 18.49 1.84 11.46
CA ASN A 138 19.02 3.15 11.83
C ASN A 138 18.67 4.15 10.72
N VAL A 139 18.14 5.32 11.09
CA VAL A 139 17.88 6.40 10.11
C VAL A 139 19.16 6.81 9.39
N LYS A 140 20.32 6.65 10.04
CA LYS A 140 21.64 6.88 9.44
C LYS A 140 21.97 5.91 8.30
N ASP A 141 21.40 4.72 8.32
CA ASP A 141 21.58 3.70 7.27
C ASP A 141 20.60 3.90 6.11
N ARG A 142 19.70 4.90 6.20
CA ARG A 142 18.78 5.23 5.11
C ARG A 142 19.63 5.64 3.90
N PRO A 143 19.55 4.93 2.76
CA PRO A 143 20.25 5.36 1.56
C PRO A 143 19.79 6.78 1.23
N HIS A 144 20.75 7.68 1.02
CA HIS A 144 20.45 9.00 0.52
C HIS A 144 19.83 8.84 -0.86
N ILE A 145 18.51 9.03 -0.95
CA ILE A 145 17.84 9.11 -2.23
C ILE A 145 18.15 10.52 -2.73
N PRO A 146 18.97 10.67 -3.79
CA PRO A 146 19.22 11.99 -4.34
C PRO A 146 17.86 12.59 -4.69
N ILE A 147 17.59 13.77 -4.16
CA ILE A 147 16.39 14.52 -4.51
C ILE A 147 16.57 14.88 -5.98
N THR A 148 16.01 14.07 -6.89
CA THR A 148 15.88 14.49 -8.28
C THR A 148 15.13 15.81 -8.26
N PRO A 149 15.70 16.89 -8.80
CA PRO A 149 15.00 18.16 -8.85
C PRO A 149 13.63 17.89 -9.48
N ARG A 150 12.57 18.35 -8.81
CA ARG A 150 11.22 18.27 -9.39
C ARG A 150 11.34 18.85 -10.79
N LYS A 151 11.02 18.05 -11.81
CA LYS A 151 11.01 18.53 -13.20
C LYS A 151 10.22 19.83 -13.20
N THR A 152 10.83 20.91 -13.70
CA THR A 152 10.17 22.21 -13.83
C THR A 152 8.85 21.96 -14.54
N LEU A 153 7.74 22.37 -13.93
CA LEU A 153 6.42 22.18 -14.53
C LEU A 153 6.34 23.06 -15.78
N VAL A 154 6.54 22.45 -16.94
CA VAL A 154 6.37 23.13 -18.24
C VAL A 154 4.93 22.92 -18.70
N VAL A 155 4.09 23.93 -18.52
CA VAL A 155 2.78 24.00 -19.18
C VAL A 155 3.02 24.55 -20.57
N ARG A 156 2.98 23.69 -21.59
CA ARG A 156 3.04 24.16 -22.97
C ARG A 156 1.67 24.69 -23.40
N LEU A 157 1.63 25.94 -23.83
CA LEU A 157 0.42 26.63 -24.29
C LEU A 157 0.15 26.42 -25.79
N ASP A 158 1.02 25.68 -26.48
CA ASP A 158 0.93 25.31 -27.91
C ASP A 158 0.02 24.08 -28.17
N ARG A 159 -0.49 23.45 -27.10
CA ARG A 159 -1.44 22.33 -27.17
C ARG A 159 -2.88 22.81 -27.14
N SER A 160 -3.84 21.87 -27.20
CA SER A 160 -5.26 22.20 -27.12
C SER A 160 -5.55 23.07 -25.89
N MET A 161 -6.37 24.10 -26.08
CA MET A 161 -6.70 25.06 -25.02
C MET A 161 -7.30 24.37 -23.79
N THR A 162 -8.03 23.27 -24.00
CA THR A 162 -8.63 22.46 -22.94
C THR A 162 -7.57 21.75 -22.09
N GLU A 163 -6.55 21.14 -22.72
CA GLU A 163 -5.45 20.51 -21.97
C GLU A 163 -4.62 21.52 -21.18
N ALA A 164 -4.39 22.70 -21.75
CA ALA A 164 -3.68 23.78 -21.08
C ALA A 164 -4.46 24.29 -19.87
N ALA A 165 -5.77 24.53 -20.03
CA ALA A 165 -6.65 24.97 -18.95
C ALA A 165 -6.70 23.97 -17.78
N ASP A 166 -6.81 22.67 -18.07
CA ASP A 166 -6.86 21.64 -17.03
C ASP A 166 -5.53 21.48 -16.28
N LYS A 167 -4.39 21.70 -16.95
CA LYS A 167 -3.10 21.73 -16.26
C LYS A 167 -2.96 22.96 -15.38
N LEU A 168 -3.39 24.13 -15.85
CA LEU A 168 -3.36 25.37 -15.06
C LEU A 168 -4.27 25.25 -13.82
N ARG A 169 -5.46 24.67 -13.95
CA ARG A 169 -6.38 24.44 -12.81
C ARG A 169 -5.81 23.49 -11.75
N ARG A 170 -5.12 22.44 -12.18
CA ARG A 170 -4.53 21.43 -11.27
C ARG A 170 -3.29 21.92 -10.54
N HIS A 171 -2.54 22.86 -11.12
CA HIS A 171 -1.20 23.20 -10.64
C HIS A 171 -1.02 24.63 -10.17
N LEU A 172 -1.94 25.54 -10.47
CA LEU A 172 -1.94 26.91 -9.97
C LEU A 172 -3.03 27.11 -8.92
N THR A 173 -2.72 27.85 -7.87
CA THR A 173 -3.72 28.40 -6.92
C THR A 173 -4.60 29.46 -7.61
N ASP A 174 -5.76 29.79 -7.02
CA ASP A 174 -6.65 30.84 -7.54
C ASP A 174 -5.92 32.17 -7.74
N ARG A 175 -5.15 32.59 -6.74
CA ARG A 175 -4.35 33.82 -6.80
C ARG A 175 -3.31 33.80 -7.95
N GLN A 176 -2.70 32.65 -8.22
CA GLN A 176 -1.76 32.51 -9.33
C GLN A 176 -2.47 32.51 -10.69
N ARG A 177 -3.68 31.95 -10.77
CA ARG A 177 -4.52 32.00 -11.98
C ARG A 177 -4.96 33.43 -12.28
N GLU A 178 -5.43 34.17 -11.28
CA GLU A 178 -5.82 35.58 -11.42
C GLU A 178 -4.64 36.44 -11.91
N ARG A 179 -3.46 36.25 -11.32
CA ARG A 179 -2.25 36.97 -11.76
C ARG A 179 -1.85 36.63 -13.19
N LEU A 180 -2.01 35.37 -13.61
CA LEU A 180 -1.73 34.95 -14.99
C LEU A 180 -2.73 35.59 -15.97
N ILE A 181 -4.02 35.61 -15.62
CA ILE A 181 -5.06 36.28 -16.42
C ILE A 181 -4.73 37.77 -16.56
N GLU A 182 -4.35 38.43 -15.46
CA GLU A 182 -3.95 39.84 -15.47
C GLU A 182 -2.75 40.10 -16.41
N LEU A 183 -1.73 39.23 -16.39
CA LEU A 183 -0.55 39.36 -17.25
C LEU A 183 -0.87 39.14 -18.73
N LEU A 184 -1.78 38.20 -19.04
CA LEU A 184 -2.17 37.88 -20.41
C LEU A 184 -3.21 38.86 -20.98
N SER A 185 -3.94 39.56 -20.12
CA SER A 185 -4.99 40.52 -20.52
C SER A 185 -4.47 41.95 -20.65
N LYS A 186 -3.21 42.21 -20.29
CA LYS A 186 -2.59 43.53 -20.50
C LYS A 186 -2.30 43.70 -21.99
N PRO A 187 -2.77 44.80 -22.63
CA PRO A 187 -2.32 45.13 -23.97
C PRO A 187 -0.81 45.38 -23.93
N MET A 188 -0.09 44.87 -24.94
CA MET A 188 1.33 45.17 -25.13
C MET A 188 1.55 46.66 -25.39
#